data_AF-A0A662I5V3-F1
#
_entry.id   AF-A0A662I5V3-F1
#
_cell.length_a   1.000
_cell.length_b   1.000
_cell.length_c   1.000
_cell.angle_alpha   90.00
_cell.angle_beta   90.00
_cell.angle_gamma   90.00
#
_symmetry.space_group_name_H-M   'P 1'
#
loop_
_entity.id
_entity.type
_entity.pdbx_description
1 polymer ?
#
loop_
_entity_poly.entity_id
_entity_poly.type
_entity_poly.pdbx_seq_one_letter_code
_entity_poly.pdbx_strand_id
1 'polypeptide(L)'
;MCNLDKAFQKFEECMIKKGKSLSFIKRCRKRLRDVVKVKENMWIVKGRPSLGDWYSAYIVVYIEEKKRYMCSCQSPERAFSGKRRKELCSHVGAVILYNMVHRNEHAY
;
A
#
# COMPACT_ATOMS: atom_id res chain seq x y z
N MET A 1 -21.31 8.85 -9.15
CA MET A 1 -20.12 8.20 -8.58
C MET A 1 -19.88 8.72 -7.18
N CYS A 2 -19.81 7.84 -6.19
CA CYS A 2 -19.48 8.22 -4.82
C CYS A 2 -17.99 8.61 -4.71
N ASN A 3 -17.60 9.26 -3.61
CA ASN A 3 -16.21 9.71 -3.39
C ASN A 3 -15.21 8.52 -3.39
N LEU A 4 -15.68 7.34 -2.95
CA LEU A 4 -14.91 6.09 -2.95
C LEU A 4 -14.62 5.59 -4.38
N ASP A 5 -15.62 5.64 -5.28
CA ASP A 5 -15.45 5.22 -6.69
C ASP A 5 -14.43 6.10 -7.41
N LYS A 6 -14.48 7.42 -7.16
CA LYS A 6 -13.52 8.38 -7.72
C LYS A 6 -12.10 8.09 -7.23
N ALA A 7 -11.93 7.79 -5.94
CA ALA A 7 -10.63 7.43 -5.38
C ALA A 7 -10.09 6.12 -5.99
N PHE A 8 -10.96 5.12 -6.19
CA PHE A 8 -10.58 3.85 -6.82
C PHE A 8 -10.17 4.02 -8.27
N GLN A 9 -10.94 4.77 -9.05
CA GLN A 9 -10.62 5.04 -10.45
C GLN A 9 -9.27 5.76 -10.56
N LYS A 10 -9.08 6.85 -9.80
CA LYS A 10 -7.82 7.60 -9.81
C LYS A 10 -6.63 6.72 -9.39
N PHE A 11 -6.81 5.87 -8.38
CA PHE A 11 -5.76 4.96 -7.92
C PHE A 11 -5.39 3.94 -9.01
N GLU A 12 -6.39 3.36 -9.66
CA GLU A 12 -6.22 2.40 -10.75
C GLU A 12 -5.47 3.02 -11.93
N GLU A 13 -5.89 4.19 -12.40
CA GLU A 13 -5.20 4.96 -13.46
C GLU A 13 -3.73 5.24 -13.10
N CYS A 14 -3.46 5.74 -11.88
CA CYS A 14 -2.10 6.01 -11.43
C CYS A 14 -1.22 4.74 -11.37
N MET A 15 -1.79 3.61 -10.94
CA MET A 15 -1.04 2.35 -10.82
C MET A 15 -0.77 1.72 -12.20
N ILE A 16 -1.74 1.78 -13.12
CA ILE A 16 -1.56 1.33 -14.51
C ILE A 16 -0.48 2.17 -15.19
N LYS A 17 -0.50 3.50 -15.04
CA LYS A 17 0.54 4.39 -15.59
C LYS A 17 1.94 4.08 -15.05
N LYS A 18 2.04 3.52 -13.83
CA LYS A 18 3.30 3.04 -13.21
C LYS A 18 3.64 1.59 -13.57
N GLY A 19 2.96 0.99 -14.55
CA GLY A 19 3.22 -0.37 -15.03
C GLY A 19 2.74 -1.48 -14.10
N LYS A 20 1.82 -1.21 -13.18
CA LYS A 20 1.29 -2.24 -12.26
C LYS A 20 0.12 -2.99 -12.88
N SER A 21 0.08 -4.30 -12.67
CA SER A 21 -0.98 -5.17 -13.19
C SER A 21 -2.31 -4.99 -12.45
N LEU A 22 -3.41 -5.37 -13.10
CA LEU A 22 -4.74 -5.41 -12.47
C LEU A 22 -4.76 -6.32 -11.22
N SER A 23 -4.00 -7.42 -11.23
CA SER A 23 -3.84 -8.28 -10.05
C SER A 23 -3.22 -7.53 -8.88
N PHE A 24 -2.20 -6.69 -9.11
CA PHE A 24 -1.62 -5.84 -8.06
C PHE A 24 -2.68 -4.89 -7.47
N ILE A 25 -3.42 -4.20 -8.34
CA ILE A 25 -4.46 -3.22 -7.96
C ILE A 25 -5.58 -3.90 -7.17
N LYS A 26 -6.05 -5.06 -7.63
CA LYS A 26 -7.06 -5.88 -6.94
C LYS A 26 -6.61 -6.27 -5.52
N ARG A 27 -5.33 -6.62 -5.34
CA ARG A 27 -4.79 -6.93 -4.01
C ARG A 27 -4.75 -5.68 -3.11
N CYS A 28 -4.35 -4.51 -3.63
CA CYS A 28 -4.40 -3.26 -2.87
C CYS A 28 -5.84 -2.94 -2.39
N ARG A 29 -6.83 -3.04 -3.29
CA ARG A 29 -8.25 -2.82 -2.95
C ARG A 29 -8.76 -3.81 -1.88
N LYS A 30 -8.46 -5.11 -2.04
CA LYS A 30 -8.85 -6.13 -1.05
C LYS A 30 -8.27 -5.90 0.35
N ARG A 31 -7.11 -5.23 0.42
CA ARG A 31 -6.39 -4.88 1.64
C ARG A 31 -6.82 -3.56 2.27
N LEU A 32 -7.65 -2.76 1.60
CA LEU A 32 -8.03 -1.43 2.10
C LEU A 32 -8.64 -1.49 3.51
N ARG A 33 -9.52 -2.48 3.76
CA ARG A 33 -10.14 -2.73 5.07
C ARG A 33 -9.18 -3.29 6.12
N ASP A 34 -7.98 -3.70 5.70
CA ASP A 34 -6.95 -4.27 6.57
C ASP A 34 -5.93 -3.19 7.00
N VAL A 35 -6.10 -1.93 6.57
CA VAL A 35 -5.23 -0.78 6.91
C VAL A 35 -5.74 -0.05 8.14
N VAL A 36 -4.84 0.21 9.09
CA VAL A 36 -5.09 1.03 10.28
C VAL A 36 -4.02 2.13 10.34
N LYS A 37 -4.42 3.41 10.35
CA LYS A 37 -3.50 4.54 10.60
C LYS A 37 -3.18 4.59 12.10
N VAL A 38 -1.90 4.54 12.44
CA VAL A 38 -1.42 4.53 13.83
C VAL A 38 -0.85 5.90 14.22
N LYS A 39 -0.16 6.56 13.30
CA LYS A 39 0.36 7.93 13.41
C LYS A 39 0.26 8.61 12.05
N GLU A 40 0.63 9.89 11.96
CA GLU A 40 0.55 10.65 10.70
C GLU A 40 1.24 9.93 9.53
N ASN A 41 2.46 9.45 9.76
CA ASN A 41 3.29 8.78 8.76
C ASN A 41 3.46 7.28 9.00
N MET A 42 2.54 6.64 9.74
CA MET A 42 2.66 5.22 10.07
C MET A 42 1.31 4.51 10.03
N TRP A 43 1.29 3.38 9.32
CA TRP A 43 0.14 2.50 9.18
C TRP A 43 0.54 1.06 9.48
N ILE A 44 -0.40 0.31 10.03
CA ILE A 44 -0.33 -1.15 10.12
C ILE A 44 -1.28 -1.72 9.08
N VAL A 45 -0.80 -2.71 8.31
CA VAL A 45 -1.60 -3.49 7.38
C VAL A 45 -1.68 -4.92 7.90
N LYS A 46 -2.88 -5.38 8.25
CA LYS A 46 -3.09 -6.77 8.68
C LYS A 46 -2.73 -7.72 7.53
N GLY A 47 -1.98 -8.76 7.87
CA GLY A 47 -1.59 -9.82 6.97
C GLY A 47 -2.79 -10.67 6.56
N ARG A 48 -2.82 -11.07 5.30
CA ARG A 48 -3.83 -11.95 4.73
C ARG A 48 -3.14 -13.07 3.94
N PRO A 49 -3.07 -14.31 4.49
CA PRO A 49 -2.45 -15.45 3.81
C PRO A 49 -3.04 -15.71 2.41
N SER A 50 -4.35 -15.51 2.23
CA SER A 50 -5.00 -15.64 0.91
C SER A 50 -4.58 -14.61 -0.15
N LEU A 51 -3.73 -13.63 0.20
CA LEU A 51 -3.11 -12.68 -0.72
C LEU A 51 -1.58 -12.82 -0.78
N GLY A 52 -1.03 -13.89 -0.20
CA GLY A 52 0.40 -14.24 -0.22
C GLY A 52 1.21 -13.73 0.97
N ASP A 53 0.56 -13.37 2.08
CA ASP A 53 1.27 -12.90 3.28
C ASP A 53 1.68 -14.03 4.21
N TRP A 54 2.87 -13.88 4.76
CA TRP A 54 3.47 -14.81 5.70
C TRP A 54 3.40 -14.32 7.14
N TYR A 55 3.24 -13.00 7.33
CA TYR A 55 3.22 -12.36 8.63
C TYR A 55 1.82 -11.83 8.92
N SER A 56 1.43 -11.85 10.19
CA SER A 56 0.12 -11.37 10.67
C SER A 56 -0.06 -9.86 10.51
N ALA A 57 1.04 -9.10 10.40
CA ALA A 57 1.02 -7.66 10.21
C ALA A 57 2.26 -7.15 9.47
N TYR A 58 2.08 -6.00 8.81
CA TYR A 58 3.12 -5.25 8.13
C TYR A 58 3.04 -3.79 8.54
N ILE A 59 4.19 -3.20 8.83
CA ILE A 59 4.31 -1.78 9.14
C ILE A 59 4.64 -1.08 7.84
N VAL A 60 3.90 -0.01 7.55
CA VAL A 60 4.20 0.91 6.46
C VAL A 60 4.47 2.27 7.07
N VAL A 61 5.61 2.86 6.73
CA VAL A 61 5.97 4.22 7.13
C VAL A 61 6.16 5.08 5.90
N TYR A 62 5.77 6.35 5.99
CA TYR A 62 6.19 7.38 5.06
C TYR A 62 7.41 8.10 5.64
N ILE A 63 8.46 8.25 4.85
CA ILE A 63 9.70 8.94 5.25
C ILE A 63 9.72 10.26 4.50
N GLU A 64 9.41 11.37 5.20
CA GLU A 64 9.32 12.70 4.60
C GLU A 64 10.60 13.09 3.86
N GLU A 65 11.77 12.91 4.48
CA GLU A 65 13.04 13.38 3.92
C GLU A 65 13.37 12.70 2.59
N LYS A 66 12.85 11.48 2.41
CA LYS A 66 13.06 10.66 1.21
C LYS A 66 11.84 10.64 0.29
N LYS A 67 10.75 11.33 0.65
CA LYS A 67 9.45 11.33 -0.03
C LYS A 67 9.02 9.95 -0.52
N ARG A 68 9.16 8.95 0.36
CA ARG A 68 8.90 7.55 0.00
C ARG A 68 8.25 6.77 1.12
N TYR A 69 7.41 5.82 0.71
CA TYR A 69 6.91 4.79 1.61
C TYR A 69 7.92 3.65 1.73
N MET A 70 8.03 3.10 2.94
CA MET A 70 8.73 1.87 3.22
C MET A 70 7.79 0.89 3.91
N CYS A 71 7.81 -0.37 3.47
CA CYS A 71 7.08 -1.43 4.14
C CYS A 71 8.06 -2.43 4.77
N SER A 72 7.75 -2.90 5.97
CA SER A 72 8.51 -3.96 6.62
C SER A 72 8.57 -5.25 5.80
N CYS A 73 7.65 -5.47 4.84
CA CYS A 73 7.73 -6.60 3.89
C CYS A 73 8.96 -6.56 2.97
N GLN A 74 9.63 -5.41 2.88
CA GLN A 74 10.82 -5.18 2.06
C GLN A 74 12.11 -5.29 2.88
N SER A 75 12.03 -5.45 4.20
CA SER A 75 13.24 -5.51 5.03
C SER A 75 14.12 -6.72 4.66
N PRO A 76 15.46 -6.57 4.67
CA PRO A 76 16.40 -7.60 4.24
C PRO A 76 16.18 -8.96 4.91
N GLU A 77 15.85 -8.95 6.20
CA GLU A 77 15.58 -10.12 7.05
C GLU A 77 14.32 -10.91 6.66
N ARG A 78 13.46 -10.37 5.78
CA ARG A 78 12.29 -11.09 5.28
C ARG A 78 12.62 -11.85 3.99
N ALA A 79 12.16 -13.10 3.89
CA ALA A 79 12.26 -13.91 2.68
C ALA A 79 11.83 -13.11 1.42
N PHE A 80 12.47 -13.34 0.27
CA PHE A 80 12.21 -12.65 -1.01
C PHE A 80 12.34 -11.11 -1.00
N SER A 81 13.02 -10.53 -0.02
CA SER A 81 13.27 -9.08 0.07
C SER A 81 14.05 -8.52 -1.13
N GLY A 82 14.85 -9.33 -1.84
CA GLY A 82 15.65 -8.90 -3.00
C GLY A 82 14.82 -8.32 -4.16
N LYS A 83 13.78 -9.03 -4.62
CA LYS A 83 12.83 -8.51 -5.64
C LYS A 83 11.93 -7.41 -5.09
N ARG A 84 11.45 -7.55 -3.85
CA ARG A 84 10.48 -6.62 -3.23
C ARG A 84 11.07 -5.27 -2.83
N ARG A 85 12.38 -5.18 -2.60
CA ARG A 85 13.08 -3.92 -2.26
C ARG A 85 13.02 -2.87 -3.37
N LYS A 86 12.93 -3.30 -4.64
CA LYS A 86 12.95 -2.42 -5.81
C LYS A 86 11.56 -2.04 -6.31
N GLU A 87 10.51 -2.67 -5.78
CA GLU A 87 9.15 -2.51 -6.29
C GLU A 87 8.16 -2.10 -5.21
N LEU A 88 7.21 -1.24 -5.60
CA LEU A 88 6.01 -0.95 -4.82
C LEU A 88 5.27 -2.27 -4.51
N CYS A 89 5.13 -2.60 -3.23
CA CYS A 89 4.35 -3.75 -2.77
C CYS A 89 2.87 -3.37 -2.58
N SER A 90 1.99 -4.37 -2.51
CA SER A 90 0.56 -4.12 -2.30
C SER A 90 0.20 -3.58 -0.92
N HIS A 91 1.09 -3.73 0.08
CA HIS A 91 0.87 -3.12 1.40
C HIS A 91 0.97 -1.59 1.30
N VAL A 92 2.04 -1.10 0.65
CA VAL A 92 2.17 0.33 0.36
C VAL A 92 1.05 0.81 -0.56
N GLY A 93 0.72 0.04 -1.61
CA GLY A 93 -0.39 0.39 -2.50
C GLY A 93 -1.74 0.51 -1.75
N ALA A 94 -2.00 -0.36 -0.76
CA ALA A 94 -3.19 -0.26 0.07
C ALA A 94 -3.19 1.00 0.96
N VAL A 95 -2.04 1.40 1.50
CA VAL A 95 -1.91 2.63 2.31
C VAL A 95 -2.10 3.88 1.46
N ILE A 96 -1.54 3.93 0.26
CA ILE A 96 -1.78 5.03 -0.70
C ILE A 96 -3.27 5.16 -0.98
N LEU A 97 -3.94 4.03 -1.29
CA LEU A 97 -5.38 4.02 -1.53
C LEU A 97 -6.17 4.46 -0.30
N TYR A 98 -5.78 4.01 0.89
CA TYR A 98 -6.38 4.42 2.16
C TYR A 98 -6.33 5.94 2.33
N ASN A 99 -5.17 6.56 2.10
CA ASN A 99 -5.01 8.01 2.23
C ASN A 99 -5.85 8.79 1.20
N MET A 100 -5.97 8.27 -0.04
CA MET A 100 -6.84 8.85 -1.08
C MET A 100 -8.32 8.83 -0.68
N VAL A 101 -8.77 7.75 -0.05
CA VAL A 101 -10.17 7.59 0.40
C VAL A 101 -10.49 8.46 1.60
N HIS A 102 -9.57 8.56 2.57
CA HIS A 102 -9.81 9.25 3.84
C HIS A 102 -9.37 10.72 3.85
N ARG A 103 -8.91 11.26 2.71
CA ARG A 103 -8.40 12.65 2.58
C ARG A 103 -7.41 13.03 3.69
N ASN A 104 -6.45 12.14 3.98
CA ASN A 104 -5.25 12.54 4.74
C ASN A 104 -4.31 13.23 3.73
N GLU A 105 -4.11 14.53 3.88
CA GLU A 105 -3.40 15.40 2.93
C GLU A 105 -1.89 15.11 2.86
N HIS A 106 -1.50 14.07 2.11
CA HIS A 106 -0.20 14.06 1.42
C HIS A 106 -0.41 13.41 0.05
N ALA A 107 -0.93 14.20 -0.89
CA ALA A 107 -1.03 13.82 -2.28
C ALA A 107 0.39 13.74 -2.89
N TYR A 108 0.80 12.50 -3.19
CA TYR A 108 1.88 12.08 -4.10
C TYR A 108 3.20 12.87 -4.12
#